data_AF-A0AB38DQI1-F1
#
_entry.id   AF-A0AB38DQI1-F1
#
_cell.length_a   1.000
_cell.length_b   1.000
_cell.length_c   1.000
_cell.angle_alpha   90.00
_cell.angle_beta   90.00
_cell.angle_gamma   90.00
#
_symmetry.space_group_name_H-M   'P 1'
#
loop_
_entity.id
_entity.type
_entity.pdbx_description
1 polymer ?
#
loop_
_entity_poly.entity_id
_entity_poly.type
_entity_poly.pdbx_seq_one_letter_code
_entity_poly.pdbx_strand_id
1 'polypeptide(L)'
;MIKLPANRYTMFAVLWFLAGIYFLLLRDAGGAPSFRHFDKVAHFGLFFAQTWLCAKAFIVANKPIPYKTLLAFALFFAVGSEVAQAVWTTTREGSLADVLADVYGVVAALWLAAKVREAKLLQR
;
A
#
# COMPACT_ATOMS: atom_id res chain seq x y z
N MET A 1 -15.62 -1.55 16.29
CA MET A 1 -14.21 -1.08 16.31
C MET A 1 -13.31 -2.22 15.84
N ILE A 2 -12.59 -2.06 14.72
CA ILE A 2 -11.64 -3.08 14.24
C ILE A 2 -10.39 -3.01 15.12
N LYS A 3 -10.04 -4.11 15.78
CA LYS A 3 -8.79 -4.21 16.56
C LYS A 3 -7.67 -4.74 15.66
N LEU A 4 -6.64 -3.93 15.44
CA LEU A 4 -5.43 -4.36 14.73
C LEU A 4 -4.76 -5.51 15.49
N PRO A 5 -4.33 -6.58 14.81
CA PRO A 5 -3.55 -7.64 15.45
C PRO A 5 -2.21 -7.11 15.95
N ALA A 6 -1.78 -7.48 17.15
CA ALA A 6 -0.44 -7.17 17.64
C ALA A 6 0.53 -8.28 17.19
N ASN A 7 1.21 -8.08 16.06
CA ASN A 7 2.25 -8.99 15.57
C ASN A 7 3.26 -8.25 14.70
N ARG A 8 4.35 -8.93 14.33
CA ARG A 8 5.44 -8.37 13.52
C ARG A 8 4.99 -7.76 12.18
N TYR A 9 3.93 -8.27 11.57
CA TYR A 9 3.43 -7.73 10.29
C TYR A 9 2.70 -6.41 10.47
N THR A 10 2.03 -6.19 11.62
CA THR A 10 1.51 -4.87 11.96
C THR A 10 2.64 -3.86 12.16
N MET A 11 3.71 -4.26 12.84
CA MET A 11 4.91 -3.41 12.96
C MET A 11 5.52 -3.12 11.58
N PHE A 12 5.69 -4.13 10.73
CA PHE A 12 6.18 -3.92 9.37
C PHE A 12 5.25 -3.03 8.53
N ALA A 13 3.93 -3.15 8.68
CA ALA A 13 2.98 -2.29 7.99
C ALA A 13 3.08 -0.83 8.44
N VAL A 14 3.32 -0.58 9.74
CA VAL A 14 3.56 0.77 10.26
C VAL A 14 4.88 1.33 9.75
N LEU A 15 5.97 0.56 9.83
CA LEU A 15 7.28 0.99 9.35
C LEU A 15 7.27 1.27 7.84
N TRP A 16 6.61 0.41 7.06
CA TRP A 16 6.45 0.60 5.62
C TRP A 16 5.59 1.82 5.29
N PHE A 17 4.54 2.08 6.07
CA PHE A 17 3.71 3.27 5.90
C PHE A 17 4.49 4.56 6.11
N LEU A 18 5.28 4.62 7.18
CA LEU A 18 6.15 5.76 7.46
C LEU A 18 7.22 5.93 6.37
N ALA A 19 7.82 4.82 5.90
CA ALA A 19 8.75 4.85 4.77
C ALA A 19 8.06 5.34 3.50
N GLY A 20 6.81 4.92 3.25
CA GLY A 20 6.01 5.35 2.12
C GLY A 20 5.74 6.85 2.15
N ILE A 21 5.32 7.40 3.29
CA ILE A 21 5.16 8.85 3.49
C ILE A 21 6.47 9.59 3.19
N TYR A 22 7.59 9.11 3.76
CA TYR A 22 8.89 9.70 3.52
C TYR A 22 9.25 9.71 2.03
N PHE A 23 9.11 8.57 1.35
CA PHE A 23 9.45 8.45 -0.07
C PHE A 23 8.48 9.19 -1.00
N LEU A 24 7.21 9.35 -0.64
CA LEU A 24 6.22 10.03 -1.47
C LEU A 24 6.27 11.55 -1.30
N LEU A 25 6.50 12.05 -0.08
CA LEU A 25 6.30 13.46 0.26
C LEU A 25 7.57 14.20 0.70
N LEU A 26 8.48 13.53 1.39
CA LEU A 26 9.61 14.20 2.06
C LEU A 26 10.93 14.05 1.30
N ARG A 27 11.06 12.98 0.51
CA ARG A 27 12.21 12.77 -0.35
C ARG A 27 11.98 13.45 -1.70
N ASP A 28 12.86 14.38 -2.04
CA ASP A 28 12.88 14.99 -3.37
C ASP A 28 12.93 13.93 -4.48
N ALA A 29 12.32 14.24 -5.61
CA ALA A 29 12.51 13.49 -6.85
C ALA A 29 13.94 13.71 -7.37
N GLY A 30 14.94 13.18 -6.68
CA GLY A 30 16.34 13.27 -7.09
C GLY A 30 16.66 12.30 -8.22
N GLY A 31 17.59 12.69 -9.12
CA GLY A 31 18.20 11.84 -10.14
C GLY A 31 17.27 11.42 -11.28
N ALA A 32 17.85 11.12 -12.45
CA ALA A 32 17.08 10.56 -13.56
C ALA A 32 16.50 9.19 -13.17
N PRO A 33 15.23 8.89 -13.49
CA PRO A 33 14.64 7.59 -13.22
C PRO A 33 15.43 6.48 -13.91
N SER A 34 15.59 5.33 -13.26
CA SER A 34 16.37 4.20 -13.79
C SER A 34 15.87 3.70 -15.15
N PHE A 35 14.58 3.86 -15.44
CA PHE A 35 13.96 3.63 -16.74
C PHE A 35 12.61 4.37 -16.85
N ARG A 36 12.04 4.44 -18.07
CA ARG A 36 10.76 5.11 -18.34
C ARG A 36 9.61 4.43 -17.57
N HIS A 37 8.82 5.22 -16.83
CA HIS A 37 7.70 4.75 -15.97
C HIS A 37 8.11 3.98 -14.70
N PHE A 38 9.36 4.08 -14.24
CA PHE A 38 9.80 3.45 -12.98
C PHE A 38 8.99 3.91 -11.76
N ASP A 39 8.61 5.18 -11.74
CA ASP A 39 7.70 5.78 -10.76
C ASP A 39 6.41 4.96 -10.63
N LYS A 40 5.79 4.55 -11.75
CA LYS A 40 4.54 3.76 -11.73
C LYS A 40 4.73 2.40 -11.08
N VAL A 41 5.87 1.76 -11.33
CA VAL A 41 6.22 0.47 -10.71
C VAL A 41 6.47 0.64 -9.20
N ALA A 42 7.13 1.73 -8.81
CA ALA A 42 7.37 2.05 -7.40
C ALA A 42 6.05 2.31 -6.66
N HIS A 43 5.14 3.08 -7.26
CA HIS A 43 3.78 3.34 -6.78
C HIS A 43 2.99 2.05 -6.58
N PHE A 44 2.88 1.23 -7.63
CA PHE A 44 2.28 -0.10 -7.56
C PHE A 44 2.87 -0.94 -6.42
N GLY A 45 4.19 -1.03 -6.34
CA GLY A 45 4.90 -1.82 -5.33
C GLY A 45 4.68 -1.32 -3.89
N LEU A 46 4.68 0.01 -3.69
CA LEU A 46 4.50 0.65 -2.40
C LEU A 46 3.11 0.35 -1.84
N PHE A 47 2.07 0.56 -2.65
CA PHE A 47 0.68 0.34 -2.24
C PHE A 47 0.32 -1.14 -2.14
N PHE A 48 0.89 -1.98 -3.01
CA PHE A 48 0.81 -3.44 -2.89
C PHE A 48 1.38 -3.90 -1.55
N ALA A 49 2.63 -3.52 -1.24
CA ALA A 49 3.31 -3.95 -0.03
C ALA A 49 2.59 -3.45 1.23
N GLN A 50 2.14 -2.19 1.24
CA GLN A 50 1.36 -1.63 2.34
C GLN A 50 0.09 -2.45 2.61
N THR A 51 -0.71 -2.70 1.57
CA THR A 51 -1.97 -3.42 1.66
C THR A 51 -1.76 -4.89 2.04
N TRP A 52 -0.73 -5.52 1.47
CA TRP A 52 -0.36 -6.90 1.74
C TRP A 52 0.08 -7.09 3.20
N LEU A 53 0.95 -6.23 3.73
CA LEU A 53 1.41 -6.31 5.12
C LEU A 53 0.24 -6.16 6.11
N CYS A 54 -0.65 -5.21 5.86
CA CYS A 54 -1.89 -5.07 6.62
C CYS A 54 -2.72 -6.35 6.58
N ALA A 55 -2.99 -6.92 5.39
CA ALA A 55 -3.76 -8.15 5.27
C ALA A 55 -3.06 -9.36 5.92
N LYS A 56 -1.74 -9.47 5.76
CA LYS A 56 -0.92 -10.54 6.33
C LYS A 56 -0.98 -10.55 7.86
N ALA A 57 -1.06 -9.38 8.50
CA ALA A 57 -1.23 -9.28 9.94
C ALA A 57 -2.50 -10.00 10.43
N PHE A 58 -3.62 -9.91 9.69
CA PHE A 58 -4.86 -10.62 10.02
C PHE A 58 -4.77 -12.12 9.70
N ILE A 59 -4.15 -12.48 8.56
CA ILE A 59 -3.96 -13.89 8.16
C ILE A 59 -3.16 -14.67 9.20
N VAL A 60 -2.06 -14.10 9.70
CA VAL A 60 -1.20 -14.75 10.69
C VAL A 60 -1.88 -14.84 12.05
N ALA A 61 -2.66 -13.82 12.42
CA ALA A 61 -3.47 -13.83 13.63
C ALA A 61 -4.72 -14.73 13.54
N ASN A 62 -4.94 -15.45 12.42
CA ASN A 62 -6.15 -16.24 12.16
C ASN A 62 -7.45 -15.45 12.33
N LYS A 63 -7.43 -14.15 12.00
CA LYS A 63 -8.59 -13.25 12.08
C LYS A 63 -9.18 -12.99 10.69
N PRO A 64 -10.48 -12.67 10.60
CA PRO A 64 -11.06 -12.24 9.33
C PRO A 64 -10.36 -10.99 8.81
N ILE A 65 -10.06 -10.97 7.51
CA ILE A 65 -9.43 -9.82 6.85
C ILE A 65 -10.51 -8.76 6.61
N PRO A 66 -10.33 -7.51 7.09
CA PRO A 66 -11.31 -6.44 6.90
C PRO A 66 -11.15 -5.78 5.53
N TYR A 67 -11.46 -6.50 4.45
CA TYR A 67 -11.22 -6.05 3.05
C TYR A 67 -11.75 -4.64 2.74
N LYS A 68 -12.98 -4.31 3.16
CA LYS A 68 -13.59 -2.99 2.92
C LYS A 68 -12.80 -1.87 3.58
N THR A 69 -12.33 -2.08 4.81
CA THR A 69 -11.53 -1.09 5.54
C THR A 69 -10.14 -0.95 4.97
N LEU A 70 -9.50 -2.06 4.57
CA LEU A 70 -8.19 -2.01 3.92
C LEU A 70 -8.27 -1.29 2.57
N LEU A 71 -9.31 -1.56 1.77
CA LEU A 71 -9.56 -0.86 0.52
C LEU A 71 -9.79 0.63 0.75
N ALA A 72 -10.68 1.01 1.68
CA ALA A 72 -10.94 2.41 1.99
C ALA A 72 -9.69 3.15 2.48
N PHE A 73 -8.91 2.53 3.37
CA PHE A 73 -7.63 3.08 3.83
C PHE A 73 -6.64 3.27 2.67
N ALA A 74 -6.49 2.26 1.82
CA ALA A 74 -5.52 2.32 0.74
C ALA A 74 -5.91 3.32 -0.36
N LEU A 75 -7.21 3.43 -0.69
CA LEU A 75 -7.71 4.44 -1.62
C LEU A 75 -7.56 5.86 -1.05
N PHE A 76 -7.86 6.05 0.24
CA PHE A 76 -7.62 7.32 0.91
C PHE A 76 -6.14 7.69 0.89
N PHE A 77 -5.26 6.72 1.14
CA PHE A 77 -3.82 6.95 1.08
C PHE A 77 -3.33 7.26 -0.33
N ALA A 78 -3.81 6.55 -1.36
CA ALA A 78 -3.42 6.77 -2.76
C ALA A 78 -3.78 8.18 -3.21
N VAL A 79 -5.07 8.52 -3.17
CA VAL A 79 -5.57 9.84 -3.55
C VAL A 79 -4.97 10.93 -2.66
N GLY A 80 -4.89 10.69 -1.35
CA GLY A 80 -4.33 11.64 -0.40
C GLY A 80 -2.86 11.92 -0.65
N SER A 81 -2.07 10.91 -1.03
CA SER A 81 -0.64 11.09 -1.33
C SER A 81 -0.42 11.87 -2.62
N GLU A 82 -1.24 11.65 -3.64
CA GLU A 82 -1.18 12.39 -4.91
C GLU A 82 -1.59 13.85 -4.75
N VAL A 83 -2.68 14.10 -3.99
CA VAL A 83 -3.08 15.47 -3.63
C VAL A 83 -1.99 16.15 -2.80
N ALA A 84 -1.40 15.43 -1.85
CA ALA A 84 -0.30 15.95 -1.03
C ALA A 84 0.94 16.28 -1.88
N GLN A 85 1.28 15.45 -2.86
CA GLN A 85 2.35 15.75 -3.81
C GLN A 85 2.04 17.01 -4.63
N ALA A 86 0.83 17.10 -5.20
CA ALA A 86 0.42 18.24 -6.01
C ALA A 86 0.34 19.57 -5.24
N VAL A 87 0.03 19.54 -3.94
CA VAL A 87 -0.19 20.75 -3.12
C VAL A 87 1.04 21.14 -2.29
N TRP A 88 1.85 20.18 -1.83
CA TRP A 88 2.93 20.42 -0.88
C TRP A 88 4.34 20.17 -1.41
N THR A 89 4.50 19.61 -2.61
CA THR A 89 5.84 19.37 -3.18
C THR A 89 6.08 20.25 -4.41
N THR A 90 7.33 20.71 -4.57
CA THR A 90 7.75 21.56 -5.69
C THR A 90 8.40 20.76 -6.82
N THR A 91 8.84 19.54 -6.52
CA THR A 91 9.60 18.67 -7.44
C THR A 91 8.82 17.46 -7.93
N ARG A 92 7.57 17.27 -7.46
CA ARG A 92 6.69 16.18 -7.92
C ARG A 92 5.38 16.73 -8.45
N GLU A 93 4.89 16.11 -9.51
CA GLU A 93 3.57 16.36 -10.06
C GLU A 93 2.68 15.17 -9.73
N GLY A 94 1.49 15.43 -9.18
CA GLY A 94 0.49 14.38 -9.02
C GLY A 94 0.02 13.88 -10.40
N SER A 95 -0.11 12.56 -10.56
CA SER A 95 -0.44 11.93 -11.84
C SER A 95 -1.60 10.95 -11.70
N LEU A 96 -2.57 11.04 -12.63
CA LEU A 96 -3.63 10.04 -12.73
C LEU A 96 -3.06 8.63 -12.96
N ALA A 97 -1.92 8.53 -13.66
CA ALA A 97 -1.25 7.25 -13.88
C ALA A 97 -0.67 6.65 -12.59
N ASP A 98 -0.24 7.47 -11.62
CA ASP A 98 0.20 7.01 -10.30
C ASP A 98 -0.98 6.50 -9.48
N VAL A 99 -2.09 7.25 -9.45
CA VAL A 99 -3.34 6.79 -8.81
C VAL A 99 -3.76 5.42 -9.35
N LEU A 100 -3.70 5.21 -10.67
CA LEU A 100 -4.03 3.92 -11.27
C LEU A 100 -3.05 2.83 -10.83
N ALA A 101 -1.75 3.10 -10.84
CA ALA A 101 -0.72 2.16 -10.38
C ALA A 101 -0.94 1.75 -8.92
N ASP A 102 -1.24 2.72 -8.04
CA ASP A 102 -1.56 2.51 -6.64
C ASP A 102 -2.78 1.58 -6.50
N VAL A 103 -3.88 1.90 -7.19
CA VAL A 103 -5.12 1.11 -7.16
C VAL A 103 -4.88 -0.32 -7.64
N TYR A 104 -4.11 -0.53 -8.72
CA TYR A 104 -3.75 -1.87 -9.17
C TYR A 104 -2.93 -2.64 -8.12
N GLY A 105 -2.01 -1.97 -7.44
CA GLY A 105 -1.24 -2.55 -6.33
C GLY A 105 -2.13 -3.00 -5.18
N VAL A 106 -3.09 -2.16 -4.78
CA VAL A 106 -4.09 -2.48 -3.74
C VAL A 106 -4.94 -3.68 -4.13
N VAL A 107 -5.49 -3.69 -5.34
CA VAL A 107 -6.35 -4.78 -5.82
C VAL A 107 -5.57 -6.09 -5.88
N ALA A 108 -4.34 -6.07 -6.41
CA ALA A 108 -3.48 -7.25 -6.47
C ALA A 108 -3.15 -7.80 -5.08
N ALA A 109 -2.87 -6.93 -4.10
CA ALA A 109 -2.59 -7.35 -2.72
C ALA A 109 -3.82 -7.98 -2.04
N LEU A 110 -5.01 -7.40 -2.23
CA LEU A 110 -6.26 -7.95 -1.67
C LEU A 110 -6.64 -9.27 -2.34
N TRP A 111 -6.45 -9.40 -3.66
CA TRP A 111 -6.64 -10.66 -4.37
C TRP A 111 -5.71 -11.75 -3.85
N LEU A 112 -4.41 -11.44 -3.68
CA LEU A 112 -3.44 -12.37 -3.11
C LEU A 112 -3.81 -12.76 -1.67
N ALA A 113 -4.26 -11.80 -0.86
CA ALA A 113 -4.72 -12.05 0.50
C ALA A 113 -5.92 -13.01 0.56
N ALA A 114 -6.86 -12.87 -0.39
CA ALA A 114 -7.98 -13.80 -0.52
C ALA A 114 -7.50 -15.21 -0.84
N LYS A 115 -6.59 -15.37 -1.81
CA LYS A 115 -6.05 -16.68 -2.20
C LYS A 115 -5.24 -17.35 -1.10
N VAL A 116 -4.42 -16.60 -0.38
CA VAL A 116 -3.63 -17.13 0.75
C VAL A 116 -4.55 -17.55 1.90
N ARG A 117 -5.62 -16.80 2.17
CA ARG A 117 -6.60 -17.18 3.19
C ARG A 117 -7.37 -18.43 2.80
N GLU A 118 -7.82 -18.53 1.55
CA GLU A 118 -8.50 -19.70 0.99
C GLU A 118 -7.63 -20.96 1.15
N ALA A 119 -6.38 -20.92 0.69
CA ALA A 119 -5.43 -22.02 0.83
C ALA A 119 -5.21 -22.45 2.30
N LYS A 120 -5.13 -21.49 3.22
CA LYS A 120 -4.94 -21.77 4.65
C LYS A 120 -6.18 -22.41 5.31
N LEU A 121 -7.38 -22.16 4.78
CA LEU A 121 -8.60 -22.80 5.25
C LEU A 121 -8.72 -24.24 4.74
N LEU A 122 -8.25 -24.53 3.52
CA LEU A 122 -8.23 -25.89 2.96
C LEU A 122 -7.23 -26.83 3.64
N GLN A 123 -6.22 -26.28 4.33
CA GLN A 123 -5.19 -27.04 5.06
C GLN A 123 -5.58 -27.36 6.52
N ARG A 124 -6.78 -26.98 6.96
CA ARG A 124 -7.30 -27.25 8.31
C ARG A 124 -8.33 -28.36 8.26
#